data_AF-A0A507SPJ8-F1
#
_entry.id   AF-A0A507SPJ8-F1
#
_cell.length_a   1.000
_cell.length_b   1.000
_cell.length_c   1.000
_cell.angle_alpha   90.00
_cell.angle_beta   90.00
_cell.angle_gamma   90.00
#
_symmetry.space_group_name_H-M   'P 1'
#
loop_
_entity.id
_entity.type
_entity.pdbx_description
1 polymer ?
#
loop_
_entity_poly.entity_id
_entity_poly.type
_entity_poly.pdbx_seq_one_letter_code
_entity_poly.pdbx_strand_id
1 'polypeptide(L)'
;MILKEKIEFVKNKLLKPKVGVNFFTFVLSMFLAIINIVAIIGETIEPGSFAIQKQIRTQRDNEIIITFLWVTLTILVMWCLNSVANIMINKLFKHNFFRALRWAKIKAFTIFCFDWIVALSKKVNQIDTKELNIIRNLSSSKNLVLQGSKAIAFKYKDFYREPNDIDFIALKSTLEQFDVKKLEIEIDYEDEWSLKGHKSNLSIEILKSKLIPQKYVASVIRRDDEGFNVPNKHWMLAMKLHQLLTLYQLHKQGKNIEAKLNNNLIDLAFLLSKFNLWCSKKSLKYFMTLSVSNMFVSYALNSKLFDDFEEVDEFIAFLSQKVDKIGFIDELKSFFEISLQKILNEPLVVKLHKNINKIVENKEKIETLYTESSTADEKNIRGLKRLFSSEQELHNFENKHYLKEIQSLKNFNFINAFCFENTQNSIDIREILMWELIKNMEVSYENQ
;
A
#
# COMPACT_ATOMS: atom_id res chain seq x y z
N MET A 1 20.40 -0.17 -12.83
CA MET A 1 20.84 0.83 -11.86
C MET A 1 20.11 0.57 -10.55
N ILE A 2 20.79 0.60 -9.41
CA ILE A 2 20.13 0.64 -8.08
C ILE A 2 19.60 2.05 -7.79
N LEU A 3 18.82 2.26 -6.73
CA LEU A 3 18.20 3.57 -6.44
C LEU A 3 19.23 4.72 -6.40
N LYS A 4 20.34 4.53 -5.68
CA LYS A 4 21.41 5.55 -5.56
C LYS A 4 21.94 5.98 -6.93
N GLU A 5 22.26 5.02 -7.79
CA GLU A 5 22.73 5.28 -9.15
C GLU A 5 21.67 6.01 -10.00
N LYS A 6 20.39 5.66 -9.84
CA LYS A 6 19.30 6.38 -10.55
C LYS A 6 19.20 7.84 -10.09
N ILE A 7 19.34 8.10 -8.78
CA ILE A 7 19.32 9.45 -8.22
C ILE A 7 20.49 10.27 -8.78
N GLU A 8 21.70 9.72 -8.72
CA GLU A 8 22.91 10.36 -9.25
C GLU A 8 22.80 10.61 -10.76
N PHE A 9 22.29 9.64 -11.51
CA PHE A 9 22.07 9.79 -12.95
C PHE A 9 21.13 10.97 -13.27
N VAL A 10 19.95 11.02 -12.63
CA VAL A 10 18.98 12.09 -12.87
C VAL A 10 19.56 13.43 -12.43
N LYS A 11 20.23 13.48 -11.27
CA LYS A 11 20.88 14.69 -10.74
C LYS A 11 21.93 15.24 -11.69
N ASN A 12 22.80 14.38 -12.22
CA ASN A 12 23.97 14.80 -13.01
C ASN A 12 23.63 15.03 -14.50
N LYS A 13 22.70 14.26 -15.07
CA LYS A 13 22.41 14.29 -16.52
C LYS A 13 21.14 15.03 -16.87
N LEU A 14 20.13 15.05 -15.99
CA LEU A 14 18.79 15.50 -16.35
C LEU A 14 18.33 16.76 -15.61
N LEU A 15 18.81 16.99 -14.39
CA LEU A 15 18.52 18.19 -13.61
C LEU A 15 19.21 19.38 -14.28
N LYS A 16 18.45 20.45 -14.57
CA LYS A 16 18.97 21.64 -15.25
C LYS A 16 18.44 22.90 -14.55
N PRO A 17 19.30 23.78 -14.02
CA PRO A 17 18.88 24.90 -13.18
C PRO A 17 18.09 25.99 -13.92
N LYS A 18 18.23 26.11 -15.25
CA LYS A 18 17.55 27.14 -16.06
C LYS A 18 16.12 26.72 -16.41
N VAL A 19 15.20 26.75 -15.45
CA VAL A 19 13.78 26.38 -15.65
C VAL A 19 13.06 27.36 -16.59
N GLY A 20 13.39 28.65 -16.55
CA GLY A 20 12.73 29.69 -17.36
C GLY A 20 12.81 29.46 -18.88
N VAL A 21 13.96 28.99 -19.38
CA VAL A 21 14.12 28.64 -20.80
C VAL A 21 13.19 27.49 -21.18
N ASN A 22 13.07 26.47 -20.33
CA ASN A 22 12.19 25.33 -20.60
C ASN A 22 10.71 25.73 -20.57
N PHE A 23 10.34 26.72 -19.76
CA PHE A 23 8.97 27.25 -19.75
C PHE A 23 8.67 28.02 -21.05
N PHE A 24 9.59 28.87 -21.51
CA PHE A 24 9.46 29.55 -22.79
C PHE A 24 9.36 28.56 -23.96
N THR A 25 10.23 27.54 -24.02
CA THR A 25 10.19 26.54 -25.09
C THR A 25 8.92 25.70 -25.03
N PHE A 26 8.39 25.42 -23.85
CA PHE A 26 7.08 24.78 -23.68
C PHE A 26 5.95 25.63 -24.29
N VAL A 27 5.85 26.91 -23.93
CA VAL A 27 4.81 27.81 -24.45
C VAL A 27 4.94 27.95 -25.97
N LEU A 28 6.16 28.16 -26.48
CA LEU A 28 6.42 28.31 -27.90
C LEU A 28 6.06 27.05 -28.70
N SER A 29 6.52 25.87 -28.26
CA SER A 29 6.22 24.61 -28.95
C SER A 29 4.72 24.27 -28.93
N MET A 30 4.02 24.58 -27.84
CA MET A 30 2.57 24.42 -27.76
C MET A 30 1.84 25.36 -28.73
N PHE A 31 2.23 26.63 -28.78
CA PHE A 31 1.67 27.61 -29.71
C PHE A 31 1.85 27.19 -31.17
N LEU A 32 3.06 26.77 -31.55
CA LEU A 32 3.34 26.26 -32.89
C LEU A 32 2.56 24.98 -33.21
N ALA A 33 2.36 24.09 -32.24
CA ALA A 33 1.56 22.88 -32.44
C ALA A 33 0.10 23.20 -32.72
N ILE A 34 -0.47 24.20 -32.03
CA ILE A 34 -1.84 24.67 -32.28
C ILE A 34 -1.97 25.25 -33.69
N ILE A 35 -1.03 26.11 -34.12
CA ILE A 35 -1.01 26.63 -35.50
C ILE A 35 -0.94 25.47 -36.51
N ASN A 36 -0.11 24.46 -36.25
CA ASN A 36 0.05 23.32 -37.14
C ASN A 36 -1.25 22.49 -37.24
N ILE A 37 -1.96 22.27 -36.12
CA ILE A 37 -3.27 21.61 -36.11
C ILE A 37 -4.29 22.42 -36.93
N VAL A 38 -4.33 23.74 -36.79
CA VAL A 38 -5.21 24.61 -37.59
C VAL A 38 -4.89 24.51 -39.07
N ALA A 39 -3.60 24.45 -39.44
CA ALA A 39 -3.19 24.26 -40.84
C ALA A 39 -3.62 22.89 -41.39
N ILE A 40 -3.49 21.81 -40.61
CA ILE A 40 -3.97 20.47 -40.99
C ILE A 40 -5.49 20.51 -41.23
N ILE A 41 -6.26 21.14 -40.33
CA ILE A 41 -7.70 21.28 -40.46
C ILE A 41 -8.05 22.07 -41.73
N GLY A 42 -7.36 23.19 -42.00
CA GLY A 42 -7.57 24.00 -43.18
C GLY A 42 -7.32 23.26 -44.50
N GLU A 43 -6.33 22.38 -44.55
CA GLU A 43 -6.02 21.58 -45.74
C GLU A 43 -6.93 20.34 -45.90
N THR A 44 -7.58 19.87 -44.81
CA THR A 44 -8.42 18.67 -44.80
C THR A 44 -9.93 18.95 -44.94
N ILE A 45 -10.41 20.13 -44.54
CA ILE A 45 -11.79 20.53 -44.80
C ILE A 45 -11.97 20.77 -46.30
N GLU A 46 -12.95 20.11 -46.92
CA GLU A 46 -13.37 20.45 -48.29
C GLU A 46 -13.94 21.87 -48.31
N PRO A 47 -13.47 22.75 -49.20
CA PRO A 47 -13.98 24.11 -49.25
C PRO A 47 -15.44 24.08 -49.69
N GLY A 48 -16.36 24.23 -48.74
CA GLY A 48 -17.62 24.88 -49.01
C GLY A 48 -17.31 26.28 -49.58
N SER A 49 -17.67 26.49 -50.84
CA SER A 49 -17.70 27.76 -51.59
C SER A 49 -16.43 28.62 -51.76
N PHE A 50 -15.24 28.22 -51.28
CA PHE A 50 -13.95 28.86 -51.67
C PHE A 50 -13.21 28.05 -52.74
N ALA A 51 -13.86 27.88 -53.90
CA ALA A 51 -13.45 26.94 -54.95
C ALA A 51 -12.41 27.44 -55.96
N ILE A 52 -11.74 28.59 -55.74
CA ILE A 52 -10.86 29.17 -56.79
C ILE A 52 -9.37 28.81 -56.60
N GLN A 53 -8.92 28.40 -55.40
CA GLN A 53 -7.49 28.09 -55.18
C GLN A 53 -7.12 26.60 -55.22
N LYS A 54 -8.10 25.67 -55.13
CA LYS A 54 -7.80 24.22 -55.12
C LYS A 54 -7.65 23.61 -56.53
N GLN A 55 -7.90 24.39 -57.58
CA GLN A 55 -7.92 23.91 -58.97
C GLN A 55 -6.53 23.76 -59.63
N ILE A 56 -5.45 24.13 -58.93
CA ILE A 56 -4.07 24.13 -59.47
C ILE A 56 -3.13 23.13 -58.75
N ARG A 57 -3.52 22.58 -57.58
CA ARG A 57 -2.70 21.59 -56.86
C ARG A 57 -3.11 20.17 -57.23
N THR A 58 -2.14 19.36 -57.65
CA THR A 58 -2.39 17.94 -57.87
C THR A 58 -2.67 17.24 -56.54
N GLN A 59 -3.49 16.18 -56.55
CA GLN A 59 -3.82 15.40 -55.36
C GLN A 59 -2.55 14.94 -54.58
N ARG A 60 -1.48 14.62 -55.32
CA ARG A 60 -0.18 14.22 -54.79
C ARG A 60 0.51 15.33 -53.97
N ASP A 61 0.38 16.59 -54.37
CA ASP A 61 0.99 17.72 -53.65
C ASP A 61 0.30 17.96 -52.30
N ASN A 62 -1.02 17.81 -52.25
CA ASN A 62 -1.79 17.92 -51.00
C ASN A 62 -1.44 16.80 -50.02
N GLU A 63 -1.25 15.56 -50.50
CA GLU A 63 -0.83 14.42 -49.67
C GLU A 63 0.57 14.64 -49.06
N ILE A 64 1.50 15.21 -49.83
CA ILE A 64 2.85 15.54 -49.35
C ILE A 64 2.79 16.64 -48.26
N ILE A 65 2.02 17.70 -48.49
CA ILE A 65 1.86 18.81 -47.52
C ILE A 65 1.24 18.31 -46.21
N ILE A 66 0.17 17.53 -46.29
CA ILE A 66 -0.49 16.95 -45.11
C ILE A 66 0.49 16.04 -44.35
N THR A 67 1.24 15.19 -45.06
CA THR A 67 2.26 14.33 -44.44
C THR A 67 3.33 15.16 -43.74
N PHE A 68 3.84 16.22 -44.37
CA PHE A 68 4.82 17.12 -43.77
C PHE A 68 4.28 17.82 -42.51
N LEU A 69 3.02 18.26 -42.53
CA LEU A 69 2.37 18.84 -41.36
C LEU A 69 2.27 17.84 -40.21
N TRP A 70 1.88 16.59 -40.45
CA TRP A 70 1.86 15.54 -39.43
C TRP A 70 3.24 15.24 -38.84
N VAL A 71 4.29 15.19 -39.67
CA VAL A 71 5.67 15.02 -39.19
C VAL A 71 6.08 16.22 -38.32
N THR A 72 5.78 17.44 -38.78
CA THR A 72 6.07 18.66 -38.03
C THR A 72 5.35 18.69 -36.69
N LEU A 73 4.05 18.35 -36.67
CA LEU A 73 3.26 18.25 -35.44
C LEU A 73 3.88 17.24 -34.47
N THR A 74 4.33 16.09 -34.96
CA THR A 74 5.00 15.07 -34.14
C THR A 74 6.26 15.63 -33.48
N ILE A 75 7.09 16.35 -34.23
CA ILE A 75 8.30 17.01 -33.71
C ILE A 75 7.94 18.07 -32.66
N LEU A 76 6.92 18.89 -32.91
CA LEU A 76 6.45 19.92 -31.98
C LEU A 76 5.92 19.33 -30.67
N VAL A 77 5.15 18.22 -30.75
CA VAL A 77 4.67 17.49 -29.58
C VAL A 77 5.84 16.91 -28.78
N MET A 78 6.82 16.30 -29.45
CA MET A 78 8.02 15.76 -28.79
C MET A 78 8.83 16.86 -28.10
N TRP A 79 8.95 18.03 -28.73
CA TRP A 79 9.60 19.21 -28.15
C TRP A 79 8.85 19.75 -26.93
N CYS A 80 7.52 19.83 -27.02
CA CYS A 80 6.65 20.21 -25.91
C CYS A 80 6.81 19.24 -24.72
N LEU A 81 6.70 17.93 -24.97
CA LEU A 81 6.88 16.89 -23.94
C LEU A 81 8.27 16.94 -23.30
N ASN A 82 9.33 17.19 -24.09
CA ASN A 82 10.69 17.34 -23.56
C ASN A 82 10.80 18.54 -22.61
N SER A 83 10.18 19.67 -22.98
CA SER A 83 10.17 20.89 -22.16
C SER A 83 9.40 20.67 -20.85
N VAL A 84 8.21 20.05 -20.92
CA VAL A 84 7.43 19.68 -19.73
C VAL A 84 8.21 18.71 -18.85
N ALA A 85 8.83 17.69 -19.44
CA ALA A 85 9.61 16.71 -18.68
C ALA A 85 10.78 17.38 -17.93
N ASN A 86 11.48 18.35 -18.53
CA ASN A 86 12.51 19.14 -17.83
C ASN A 86 11.96 19.89 -16.62
N ILE A 87 10.84 20.60 -16.79
CA ILE A 87 10.19 21.36 -15.71
C ILE A 87 9.79 20.40 -14.58
N MET A 88 9.15 19.29 -14.94
CA MET A 88 8.64 18.31 -13.98
C MET A 88 9.75 17.56 -13.26
N ILE A 89 10.87 17.22 -13.92
CA ILE A 89 12.03 16.63 -13.25
C ILE A 89 12.59 17.60 -12.20
N ASN A 90 12.82 18.86 -12.57
CA ASN A 90 13.35 19.86 -11.62
C ASN A 90 12.41 20.09 -10.43
N LYS A 91 11.11 20.20 -10.68
CA LYS A 91 10.10 20.39 -9.64
C LYS A 91 9.96 19.18 -8.72
N LEU A 92 9.97 17.97 -9.29
CA LEU A 92 9.64 16.75 -8.56
C LEU A 92 10.85 16.04 -7.97
N PHE A 93 12.09 16.36 -8.35
CA PHE A 93 13.26 15.59 -7.94
C PHE A 93 13.40 15.51 -6.41
N LYS A 94 13.32 16.64 -5.71
CA LYS A 94 13.35 16.68 -4.24
C LYS A 94 12.01 16.32 -3.61
N HIS A 95 10.91 16.72 -4.25
CA HIS A 95 9.56 16.47 -3.76
C HIS A 95 9.23 14.97 -3.73
N ASN A 96 9.36 14.25 -4.84
CA ASN A 96 9.29 12.80 -4.88
C ASN A 96 10.06 12.26 -6.07
N PHE A 97 11.25 11.71 -5.81
CA PHE A 97 12.12 11.16 -6.83
C PHE A 97 11.44 10.12 -7.74
N PHE A 98 10.54 9.29 -7.22
CA PHE A 98 9.85 8.28 -8.01
C PHE A 98 8.88 8.88 -9.04
N ARG A 99 8.28 10.05 -8.72
CA ARG A 99 7.50 10.82 -9.70
C ARG A 99 8.43 11.45 -10.75
N ALA A 100 9.55 12.05 -10.32
CA ALA A 100 10.55 12.61 -11.22
C ALA A 100 11.12 11.56 -12.18
N LEU A 101 11.32 10.32 -11.72
CA LEU A 101 11.83 9.21 -12.51
C LEU A 101 10.91 8.85 -13.70
N ARG A 102 9.58 9.03 -13.58
CA ARG A 102 8.66 8.84 -14.71
C ARG A 102 8.90 9.88 -15.80
N TRP A 103 9.05 11.14 -15.39
CA TRP A 103 9.36 12.24 -16.30
C TRP A 103 10.76 12.12 -16.91
N ALA A 104 11.73 11.59 -16.16
CA ALA A 104 13.07 11.26 -16.68
C ALA A 104 13.01 10.26 -17.85
N LYS A 105 12.14 9.24 -17.77
CA LYS A 105 11.93 8.30 -18.86
C LYS A 105 11.22 8.93 -20.06
N ILE A 106 10.22 9.78 -19.82
CA ILE A 106 9.56 10.55 -20.89
C ILE A 106 10.59 11.45 -21.60
N LYS A 107 11.44 12.15 -20.85
CA LYS A 107 12.52 12.97 -21.40
C LYS A 107 13.49 12.14 -22.24
N ALA A 108 13.93 10.99 -21.73
CA ALA A 108 14.82 10.10 -22.47
C ALA A 108 14.19 9.62 -23.78
N PHE A 109 12.89 9.33 -23.79
CA PHE A 109 12.13 8.99 -24.99
C PHE A 109 12.07 10.16 -25.99
N THR A 110 11.79 11.38 -25.52
CA THR A 110 11.65 12.55 -26.41
C THR A 110 12.95 12.99 -27.07
N ILE A 111 14.11 12.62 -26.51
CA ILE A 111 15.43 12.86 -27.09
C ILE A 111 16.04 11.58 -27.72
N PHE A 112 15.24 10.53 -27.88
CA PHE A 112 15.64 9.25 -28.49
C PHE A 112 16.82 8.53 -27.78
N CYS A 113 17.03 8.80 -26.49
CA CYS A 113 18.05 8.11 -25.66
C CYS A 113 17.46 6.85 -25.02
N PHE A 114 17.13 5.85 -25.83
CA PHE A 114 16.46 4.62 -25.35
C PHE A 114 17.29 3.82 -24.35
N ASP A 115 18.62 3.84 -24.46
CA ASP A 115 19.52 3.20 -23.49
C ASP A 115 19.33 3.76 -22.07
N TRP A 116 19.02 5.06 -21.95
CA TRP A 116 18.72 5.68 -20.66
C TRP A 116 17.41 5.15 -20.09
N ILE A 117 16.39 4.92 -20.94
CA ILE A 117 15.12 4.33 -20.51
C ILE A 117 15.36 2.92 -19.98
N VAL A 118 16.14 2.11 -20.68
CA VAL A 118 16.52 0.75 -20.26
C VAL A 118 17.25 0.81 -18.91
N ALA A 119 18.25 1.68 -18.79
CA ALA A 119 19.04 1.82 -17.57
C ALA A 119 18.20 2.27 -16.34
N LEU A 120 17.32 3.26 -16.53
CA LEU A 120 16.41 3.77 -15.49
C LEU A 120 15.29 2.79 -15.15
N SER A 121 14.90 1.93 -16.10
CA SER A 121 13.87 0.90 -15.94
C SER A 121 14.41 -0.45 -15.50
N LYS A 122 15.74 -0.62 -15.43
CA LYS A 122 16.37 -1.85 -14.94
C LYS A 122 15.77 -2.19 -13.57
N LYS A 123 15.20 -3.40 -13.50
CA LYS A 123 14.61 -3.97 -12.31
C LYS A 123 15.74 -4.33 -11.35
N VAL A 124 15.53 -4.01 -10.07
CA VAL A 124 16.44 -4.42 -8.99
C VAL A 124 15.89 -5.70 -8.37
N ASN A 125 14.58 -5.81 -8.20
CA ASN A 125 13.92 -7.03 -7.75
C ASN A 125 13.90 -8.06 -8.89
N GLN A 126 14.89 -8.95 -8.93
CA GLN A 126 14.82 -10.17 -9.73
C GLN A 126 14.06 -11.20 -8.91
N ILE A 127 12.92 -11.62 -9.44
CA ILE A 127 12.09 -12.62 -8.77
C ILE A 127 12.68 -13.98 -9.10
N ASP A 128 13.25 -14.63 -8.09
CA ASP A 128 13.64 -16.04 -8.20
C ASP A 128 12.39 -16.88 -8.46
N THR A 129 12.44 -17.75 -9.47
CA THR A 129 11.36 -18.69 -9.79
C THR A 129 11.03 -19.59 -8.60
N LYS A 130 12.03 -19.95 -7.77
CA LYS A 130 11.80 -20.74 -6.55
C LYS A 130 11.01 -19.95 -5.51
N GLU A 131 11.37 -18.70 -5.29
CA GLU A 131 10.65 -17.79 -4.39
C GLU A 131 9.20 -17.58 -4.85
N LEU A 132 9.01 -17.36 -6.16
CA LEU A 132 7.70 -17.21 -6.76
C LEU A 132 6.81 -18.45 -6.54
N ASN A 133 7.37 -19.64 -6.66
CA ASN A 133 6.63 -20.89 -6.43
C ASN A 133 6.19 -21.04 -4.97
N ILE A 134 7.04 -20.67 -4.01
CA ILE A 134 6.66 -20.66 -2.58
C ILE A 134 5.50 -19.70 -2.34
N ILE A 135 5.60 -18.48 -2.88
CA ILE A 135 4.57 -17.46 -2.73
C ILE A 135 3.25 -17.91 -3.34
N ARG A 136 3.28 -18.55 -4.50
CA ARG A 136 2.08 -19.12 -5.15
C ARG A 136 1.47 -20.22 -4.32
N ASN A 137 2.28 -21.20 -3.90
CA ASN A 137 1.81 -22.33 -3.11
C ASN A 137 1.14 -21.83 -1.82
N LEU A 138 1.77 -20.91 -1.10
CA LEU A 138 1.20 -20.33 0.12
C LEU A 138 -0.06 -19.50 -0.16
N SER A 139 -0.05 -18.65 -1.19
CA SER A 139 -1.14 -17.71 -1.41
C SER A 139 -2.39 -18.35 -2.05
N SER A 140 -2.21 -19.18 -3.08
CA SER A 140 -3.31 -19.78 -3.85
C SER A 140 -3.98 -20.93 -3.12
N SER A 141 -3.20 -21.74 -2.39
CA SER A 141 -3.76 -22.94 -1.76
C SER A 141 -4.18 -22.74 -0.30
N LYS A 142 -3.67 -21.72 0.41
CA LYS A 142 -3.82 -21.63 1.88
C LYS A 142 -4.54 -20.39 2.40
N ASN A 143 -5.29 -19.69 1.55
CA ASN A 143 -6.00 -18.46 1.95
C ASN A 143 -5.04 -17.46 2.61
N LEU A 144 -3.83 -17.32 2.07
CA LEU A 144 -2.83 -16.37 2.55
C LEU A 144 -2.63 -15.24 1.55
N VAL A 145 -2.33 -14.06 2.10
CA VAL A 145 -2.03 -12.86 1.33
C VAL A 145 -0.60 -12.43 1.62
N LEU A 146 0.22 -12.35 0.57
CA LEU A 146 1.58 -11.82 0.68
C LEU A 146 1.49 -10.33 1.06
N GLN A 147 2.14 -9.93 2.14
CA GLN A 147 2.14 -8.56 2.65
C GLN A 147 3.56 -7.97 2.71
N GLY A 148 3.70 -6.82 3.38
CA GLY A 148 4.99 -6.17 3.61
C GLY A 148 5.59 -5.56 2.35
N SER A 149 6.90 -5.31 2.38
CA SER A 149 7.60 -4.70 1.26
C SER A 149 7.72 -5.65 0.07
N LYS A 150 7.77 -6.96 0.30
CA LYS A 150 7.75 -7.97 -0.77
C LYS A 150 6.48 -7.89 -1.60
N ALA A 151 5.31 -7.75 -0.96
CA ALA A 151 4.05 -7.55 -1.68
C ALA A 151 4.05 -6.31 -2.59
N ILE A 152 4.62 -5.19 -2.13
CA ILE A 152 4.77 -3.97 -2.93
C ILE A 152 5.68 -4.26 -4.13
N ALA A 153 6.80 -4.94 -3.90
CA ALA A 153 7.79 -5.28 -4.91
C ALA A 153 7.24 -6.21 -6.00
N PHE A 154 6.39 -7.17 -5.62
CA PHE A 154 5.73 -8.08 -6.55
C PHE A 154 4.62 -7.40 -7.35
N LYS A 155 3.84 -6.53 -6.71
CA LYS A 155 2.77 -5.77 -7.34
C LYS A 155 3.29 -4.74 -8.35
N TYR A 156 4.39 -4.08 -8.02
CA TYR A 156 4.95 -3.00 -8.84
C TYR A 156 6.32 -3.41 -9.40
N LYS A 157 6.35 -3.75 -10.69
CA LYS A 157 7.56 -4.20 -11.41
C LYS A 157 8.73 -3.20 -11.38
N ASP A 158 8.47 -1.94 -11.05
CA ASP A 158 9.46 -0.86 -10.95
C ASP A 158 9.88 -0.53 -9.52
N PHE A 159 9.60 -1.42 -8.55
CA PHE A 159 10.06 -1.26 -7.18
C PHE A 159 11.59 -1.20 -7.09
N TYR A 160 12.09 -0.34 -6.20
CA TYR A 160 13.44 0.22 -6.30
C TYR A 160 14.52 -0.58 -5.56
N ARG A 161 14.11 -1.52 -4.71
CA ARG A 161 14.99 -2.38 -3.91
C ARG A 161 14.47 -3.81 -3.90
N GLU A 162 15.31 -4.73 -3.46
CA GLU A 162 14.93 -6.11 -3.17
C GLU A 162 14.60 -6.24 -1.68
N PRO A 163 13.38 -6.67 -1.31
CA PRO A 163 13.06 -7.05 0.07
C PRO A 163 13.54 -8.47 0.36
N ASN A 164 13.99 -8.69 1.60
CA ASN A 164 14.62 -9.93 2.07
C ASN A 164 13.66 -10.81 2.91
N ASP A 165 12.49 -10.27 3.21
CA ASP A 165 11.45 -10.83 4.07
C ASP A 165 10.19 -11.16 3.25
N ILE A 166 9.61 -12.33 3.48
CA ILE A 166 8.34 -12.77 2.88
C ILE A 166 7.32 -12.92 4.00
N ASP A 167 6.42 -11.96 4.09
CA ASP A 167 5.40 -11.94 5.13
C ASP A 167 4.03 -12.33 4.57
N PHE A 168 3.29 -13.17 5.28
CA PHE A 168 1.91 -13.54 4.95
C PHE A 168 0.95 -13.20 6.09
N ILE A 169 -0.29 -12.92 5.71
CA ILE A 169 -1.44 -12.78 6.62
C ILE A 169 -2.59 -13.62 6.12
N ALA A 170 -3.48 -13.98 7.05
CA ALA A 170 -4.65 -14.75 6.73
C ALA A 170 -5.67 -13.92 5.93
N LEU A 171 -6.26 -14.54 4.90
CA LEU A 171 -7.42 -14.03 4.15
C LEU A 171 -8.74 -14.47 4.77
N LYS A 172 -8.71 -15.66 5.40
CA LYS A 172 -9.85 -16.28 6.08
C LYS A 172 -9.47 -16.58 7.53
N SER A 173 -10.49 -16.67 8.39
CA SER A 173 -10.29 -17.03 9.80
C SER A 173 -9.70 -18.44 9.93
N THR A 174 -10.18 -19.37 9.11
CA THR A 174 -9.68 -20.74 9.00
C THR A 174 -8.60 -20.82 7.93
N LEU A 175 -7.40 -21.20 8.34
CA LEU A 175 -6.35 -21.60 7.43
C LEU A 175 -6.46 -23.10 7.20
N GLU A 176 -6.36 -23.54 5.95
CA GLU A 176 -6.19 -24.96 5.68
C GLU A 176 -4.89 -25.43 6.35
N GLN A 177 -4.89 -26.63 6.92
CA GLN A 177 -3.64 -27.24 7.33
C GLN A 177 -2.71 -27.33 6.10
N PHE A 178 -1.50 -26.81 6.24
CA PHE A 178 -0.47 -26.97 5.23
C PHE A 178 0.72 -27.66 5.84
N ASP A 179 1.16 -28.71 5.16
CA ASP A 179 2.37 -29.41 5.51
C ASP A 179 3.56 -28.54 5.11
N VAL A 180 4.05 -27.76 6.08
CA VAL A 180 5.19 -26.85 5.92
C VAL A 180 6.43 -27.60 5.41
N LYS A 181 6.57 -28.89 5.71
CA LYS A 181 7.69 -29.72 5.22
C LYS A 181 7.69 -29.86 3.71
N LYS A 182 6.52 -29.82 3.05
CA LYS A 182 6.41 -29.87 1.57
C LYS A 182 6.87 -28.59 0.89
N LEU A 183 7.08 -27.50 1.63
CA LEU A 183 7.52 -26.21 1.08
C LEU A 183 9.04 -26.03 1.11
N GLU A 184 9.78 -27.01 1.65
CA GLU A 184 11.23 -26.93 1.89
C GLU A 184 11.60 -25.67 2.69
N ILE A 185 10.79 -25.35 3.70
CA ILE A 185 11.02 -24.24 4.64
C ILE A 185 11.50 -24.86 5.95
N GLU A 186 12.63 -24.38 6.46
CA GLU A 186 13.11 -24.70 7.80
C GLU A 186 12.33 -23.87 8.81
N ILE A 187 11.66 -24.52 9.78
CA ILE A 187 10.81 -23.85 10.75
C ILE A 187 11.65 -23.46 11.96
N ASP A 188 11.73 -22.15 12.22
CA ASP A 188 12.38 -21.60 13.41
C ASP A 188 11.41 -21.57 14.60
N TYR A 189 10.14 -21.27 14.32
CA TYR A 189 9.10 -21.14 15.32
C TYR A 189 7.73 -21.38 14.71
N GLU A 190 6.89 -22.16 15.38
CA GLU A 190 5.49 -22.31 15.00
C GLU A 190 4.62 -22.35 16.25
N ASP A 191 3.57 -21.54 16.25
CA ASP A 191 2.47 -21.60 17.19
C ASP A 191 1.11 -21.44 16.48
N GLU A 192 0.04 -21.35 17.26
CA GLU A 192 -1.31 -21.18 16.75
C GLU A 192 -1.55 -19.79 16.12
N TRP A 193 -0.74 -18.79 16.48
CA TRP A 193 -0.89 -17.41 16.04
C TRP A 193 0.03 -17.03 14.88
N SER A 194 1.12 -17.76 14.69
CA SER A 194 2.19 -17.43 13.75
C SER A 194 3.08 -18.61 13.39
N LEU A 195 3.79 -18.47 12.28
CA LEU A 195 4.88 -19.33 11.87
C LEU A 195 6.03 -18.46 11.39
N LYS A 196 7.25 -18.77 11.82
CA LYS A 196 8.49 -18.21 11.31
C LYS A 196 9.39 -19.33 10.85
N GLY A 197 9.98 -19.13 9.70
CA GLY A 197 10.96 -20.03 9.15
C GLY A 197 11.81 -19.34 8.12
N HIS A 198 12.68 -20.11 7.50
CA HIS A 198 13.55 -19.61 6.47
C HIS A 198 13.75 -20.64 5.37
N LYS A 199 14.14 -20.14 4.20
CA LYS A 199 14.66 -20.97 3.11
C LYS A 199 15.89 -20.30 2.54
N SER A 200 17.05 -20.92 2.74
CA SER A 200 18.33 -20.30 2.46
C SER A 200 18.44 -18.93 3.18
N ASN A 201 18.61 -17.81 2.46
CA ASN A 201 18.72 -16.48 3.06
C ASN A 201 17.38 -15.72 3.15
N LEU A 202 16.25 -16.35 2.82
CA LEU A 202 14.93 -15.71 2.83
C LEU A 202 14.19 -16.04 4.12
N SER A 203 13.85 -15.00 4.88
CA SER A 203 12.99 -15.12 6.06
C SER A 203 11.53 -15.17 5.64
N ILE A 204 10.77 -16.09 6.18
CA ILE A 204 9.34 -16.27 5.93
C ILE A 204 8.59 -16.15 7.25
N GLU A 205 7.62 -15.24 7.32
CA GLU A 205 6.73 -15.06 8.47
C GLU A 205 5.28 -15.20 8.01
N ILE A 206 4.48 -16.02 8.70
CA ILE A 206 3.05 -16.17 8.48
C ILE A 206 2.34 -15.78 9.77
N LEU A 207 1.62 -14.67 9.75
CA LEU A 207 0.79 -14.23 10.88
C LEU A 207 -0.63 -14.80 10.72
N LYS A 208 -0.88 -15.98 11.30
CA LYS A 208 -2.19 -16.65 11.32
C LYS A 208 -3.23 -15.79 12.06
N SER A 209 -2.76 -15.07 13.08
CA SER A 209 -3.50 -14.12 13.91
C SER A 209 -4.07 -12.93 13.14
N LYS A 210 -3.36 -12.46 12.10
CA LYS A 210 -3.69 -11.24 11.38
C LYS A 210 -4.58 -11.54 10.19
N LEU A 211 -5.70 -10.84 10.09
CA LEU A 211 -6.71 -11.05 9.03
C LEU A 211 -6.78 -9.84 8.09
N ILE A 212 -6.91 -10.08 6.78
CA ILE A 212 -7.25 -9.04 5.79
C ILE A 212 -8.59 -9.35 5.13
N PRO A 213 -9.57 -8.43 5.17
CA PRO A 213 -10.81 -8.60 4.45
C PRO A 213 -10.62 -8.68 2.93
N GLN A 214 -11.36 -9.58 2.27
CA GLN A 214 -11.29 -9.83 0.82
C GLN A 214 -11.35 -8.55 -0.03
N LYS A 215 -12.20 -7.59 0.33
CA LYS A 215 -12.34 -6.31 -0.39
C LYS A 215 -11.07 -5.43 -0.42
N TYR A 216 -10.10 -5.74 0.44
CA TYR A 216 -8.81 -5.05 0.50
C TYR A 216 -7.68 -5.81 -0.21
N VAL A 217 -7.98 -6.97 -0.80
CA VAL A 217 -7.05 -7.80 -1.56
C VAL A 217 -7.11 -7.47 -3.04
N ALA A 218 -6.00 -7.66 -3.73
CA ALA A 218 -5.87 -7.62 -5.17
C ALA A 218 -5.07 -8.84 -5.63
N SER A 219 -5.51 -9.49 -6.70
CA SER A 219 -4.78 -10.61 -7.28
C SER A 219 -3.75 -10.10 -8.29
N VAL A 220 -2.55 -10.68 -8.26
CA VAL A 220 -1.48 -10.43 -9.22
C VAL A 220 -1.42 -11.62 -10.17
N ILE A 221 -1.87 -11.42 -11.41
CA ILE A 221 -1.81 -12.43 -12.48
C ILE A 221 -0.62 -12.10 -13.39
N ARG A 222 0.17 -13.11 -13.75
CA ARG A 222 1.19 -13.02 -14.80
C ARG A 222 0.74 -13.89 -15.97
N ARG A 223 1.06 -13.46 -17.19
CA ARG A 223 0.71 -14.18 -18.43
C ARG A 223 1.12 -15.64 -18.21
N ASP A 224 0.14 -16.53 -18.17
CA ASP A 224 0.27 -18.00 -18.11
C ASP A 224 0.39 -18.68 -16.74
N ASP A 225 0.08 -18.01 -15.62
CA ASP A 225 0.25 -18.58 -14.27
C ASP A 225 -0.95 -18.40 -13.31
N GLU A 226 -1.08 -19.32 -12.34
CA GLU A 226 -1.87 -19.09 -11.13
C GLU A 226 -1.40 -17.80 -10.44
N GLY A 227 -2.34 -16.87 -10.25
CA GLY A 227 -2.07 -15.60 -9.58
C GLY A 227 -1.88 -15.78 -8.07
N PHE A 228 -1.30 -14.80 -7.41
CA PHE A 228 -1.22 -14.75 -5.95
C PHE A 228 -1.85 -13.46 -5.42
N ASN A 229 -2.25 -13.48 -4.15
CA ASN A 229 -2.94 -12.38 -3.51
C ASN A 229 -1.96 -11.43 -2.80
N VAL A 230 -2.16 -10.12 -3.02
CA VAL A 230 -1.47 -9.04 -2.31
C VAL A 230 -2.49 -8.00 -1.84
N PRO A 231 -2.17 -7.16 -0.84
CA PRO A 231 -3.06 -6.09 -0.49
C PRO A 231 -3.20 -5.06 -1.62
N ASN A 232 -4.35 -4.39 -1.66
CA ASN A 232 -4.51 -3.24 -2.53
C ASN A 232 -3.63 -2.07 -2.04
N LYS A 233 -3.41 -1.08 -2.91
CA LYS A 233 -2.45 0.00 -2.64
C LYS A 233 -2.78 0.84 -1.41
N HIS A 234 -4.05 0.98 -1.05
CA HIS A 234 -4.47 1.75 0.13
C HIS A 234 -4.16 0.98 1.41
N TRP A 235 -4.33 -0.36 1.40
CA TRP A 235 -3.93 -1.20 2.52
C TRP A 235 -2.42 -1.22 2.71
N MET A 236 -1.66 -1.40 1.63
CA MET A 236 -0.19 -1.32 1.66
C MET A 236 0.30 -0.02 2.29
N LEU A 237 -0.37 1.09 1.99
CA LEU A 237 -0.04 2.38 2.56
C LEU A 237 -0.40 2.49 4.04
N ALA A 238 -1.60 2.04 4.44
CA ALA A 238 -1.99 2.00 5.85
C ALA A 238 -1.01 1.14 6.68
N MET A 239 -0.52 0.04 6.11
CA MET A 239 0.53 -0.78 6.72
C MET A 239 1.80 0.02 6.99
N LYS A 240 2.27 0.79 5.99
CA LYS A 240 3.47 1.62 6.14
C LYS A 240 3.28 2.73 7.18
N LEU A 241 2.07 3.29 7.30
CA LEU A 241 1.73 4.27 8.34
C LEU A 241 1.75 3.65 9.74
N HIS A 242 1.09 2.51 9.94
CA HIS A 242 1.13 1.76 11.21
C HIS A 242 2.56 1.38 11.59
N GLN A 243 3.37 0.97 10.62
CA GLN A 243 4.78 0.65 10.84
C GLN A 243 5.58 1.87 11.33
N LEU A 244 5.27 3.10 10.88
CA LEU A 244 5.92 4.31 11.41
C LEU A 244 5.61 4.52 12.89
N LEU A 245 4.36 4.30 13.31
CA LEU A 245 3.96 4.42 14.72
C LEU A 245 4.70 3.42 15.60
N THR A 246 4.76 2.14 15.18
CA THR A 246 5.51 1.11 15.89
C THR A 246 7.01 1.45 15.97
N LEU A 247 7.60 1.92 14.88
CA LEU A 247 9.02 2.31 14.87
C LEU A 247 9.27 3.49 15.82
N TYR A 248 8.37 4.47 15.88
CA TYR A 248 8.49 5.59 16.81
C TYR A 248 8.44 5.13 18.28
N GLN A 249 7.54 4.21 18.64
CA GLN A 249 7.54 3.63 20.00
C GLN A 249 8.85 2.90 20.32
N LEU A 250 9.37 2.10 19.38
CA LEU A 250 10.67 1.43 19.54
C LEU A 250 11.82 2.44 19.68
N HIS A 251 11.76 3.56 18.97
CA HIS A 251 12.74 4.64 19.10
C HIS A 251 12.76 5.25 20.49
N LYS A 252 11.58 5.55 21.06
CA LYS A 252 11.45 6.03 22.45
C LYS A 252 12.03 5.04 23.47
N GLN A 253 11.95 3.75 23.17
CA GLN A 253 12.54 2.67 23.98
C GLN A 253 14.07 2.51 23.75
N GLY A 254 14.72 3.39 23.01
CA GLY A 254 16.15 3.34 22.73
C GLY A 254 16.57 2.27 21.70
N LYS A 255 15.64 1.65 20.98
CA LYS A 255 15.97 0.65 19.95
C LYS A 255 16.50 1.34 18.69
N ASN A 256 17.48 0.72 18.03
CA ASN A 256 17.95 1.17 16.72
C ASN A 256 16.92 0.82 15.64
N ILE A 257 16.34 1.85 15.03
CA ILE A 257 15.30 1.73 13.99
C ILE A 257 15.72 2.27 12.62
N GLU A 258 16.91 2.86 12.49
CA GLU A 258 17.25 3.78 11.41
C GLU A 258 17.09 3.16 10.02
N ALA A 259 17.63 1.95 9.81
CA ALA A 259 17.54 1.25 8.53
C ALA A 259 16.08 0.90 8.17
N LYS A 260 15.30 0.41 9.14
CA LYS A 260 13.88 0.06 8.93
C LYS A 260 13.04 1.31 8.67
N LEU A 261 13.28 2.40 9.39
CA LEU A 261 12.60 3.67 9.21
C LEU A 261 12.88 4.26 7.83
N ASN A 262 14.15 4.31 7.41
CA ASN A 262 14.53 4.83 6.10
C ASN A 262 13.90 4.02 4.97
N ASN A 263 13.94 2.68 5.04
CA ASN A 263 13.26 1.83 4.08
C ASN A 263 11.73 2.07 4.08
N ASN A 264 11.12 2.24 5.25
CA ASN A 264 9.68 2.48 5.37
C ASN A 264 9.26 3.83 4.77
N LEU A 265 10.04 4.89 5.00
CA LEU A 265 9.82 6.21 4.41
C LEU A 265 9.95 6.17 2.88
N ILE A 266 11.02 5.55 2.36
CA ILE A 266 11.21 5.46 0.90
C ILE A 266 10.13 4.57 0.26
N ASP A 267 9.71 3.47 0.91
CA ASP A 267 8.58 2.63 0.48
C ASP A 267 7.27 3.45 0.44
N LEU A 268 7.04 4.31 1.44
CA LEU A 268 5.88 5.18 1.50
C LEU A 268 5.90 6.21 0.36
N ALA A 269 7.02 6.87 0.11
CA ALA A 269 7.19 7.80 -1.02
C ALA A 269 6.99 7.10 -2.37
N PHE A 270 7.49 5.87 -2.50
CA PHE A 270 7.26 5.04 -3.69
C PHE A 270 5.77 4.76 -3.88
N LEU A 271 5.07 4.32 -2.82
CA LEU A 271 3.63 4.06 -2.87
C LEU A 271 2.84 5.32 -3.23
N LEU A 272 3.13 6.47 -2.60
CA LEU A 272 2.48 7.75 -2.89
C LEU A 272 2.61 8.13 -4.37
N SER A 273 3.77 7.85 -4.99
CA SER A 273 3.93 8.07 -6.43
C SER A 273 2.90 7.31 -7.29
N LYS A 274 2.36 6.19 -6.80
CA LYS A 274 1.33 5.35 -7.48
C LYS A 274 -0.10 5.88 -7.29
N PHE A 275 -0.27 6.96 -6.54
CA PHE A 275 -1.54 7.67 -6.41
C PHE A 275 -1.55 8.90 -7.33
N ASN A 276 -2.63 9.00 -8.12
CA ASN A 276 -2.93 10.19 -8.91
C ASN A 276 -3.55 11.27 -8.01
N LEU A 277 -4.53 10.87 -7.19
CA LEU A 277 -5.20 11.73 -6.21
C LEU A 277 -5.32 10.99 -4.87
N TRP A 278 -5.16 11.74 -3.80
CA TRP A 278 -5.27 11.26 -2.43
C TRP A 278 -6.69 11.44 -1.89
N CYS A 279 -7.19 10.49 -1.09
CA CYS A 279 -8.50 10.59 -0.44
C CYS A 279 -8.39 10.23 1.04
N SER A 280 -8.38 11.25 1.91
CA SER A 280 -8.21 11.06 3.36
C SER A 280 -9.31 10.21 3.98
N LYS A 281 -10.57 10.34 3.54
CA LYS A 281 -11.69 9.51 4.02
C LYS A 281 -11.45 8.02 3.76
N LYS A 282 -10.96 7.68 2.57
CA LYS A 282 -10.62 6.30 2.22
C LYS A 282 -9.45 5.82 3.06
N SER A 283 -8.41 6.62 3.22
CA SER A 283 -7.23 6.25 4.00
C SER A 283 -7.55 6.06 5.48
N LEU A 284 -8.39 6.89 6.08
CA LEU A 284 -8.89 6.74 7.44
C LEU A 284 -9.59 5.39 7.63
N LYS A 285 -10.50 5.01 6.73
CA LYS A 285 -11.18 3.70 6.79
C LYS A 285 -10.20 2.53 6.76
N TYR A 286 -9.21 2.58 5.87
CA TYR A 286 -8.19 1.53 5.76
C TYR A 286 -7.29 1.49 7.00
N PHE A 287 -6.94 2.66 7.54
CA PHE A 287 -6.15 2.78 8.76
C PHE A 287 -6.89 2.15 9.95
N MET A 288 -8.17 2.48 10.17
CA MET A 288 -8.98 1.92 11.26
C MET A 288 -9.20 0.41 11.10
N THR A 289 -9.54 -0.07 9.89
CA THR A 289 -9.68 -1.52 9.68
C THR A 289 -8.35 -2.25 9.93
N LEU A 290 -7.23 -1.67 9.52
CA LEU A 290 -5.92 -2.25 9.82
C LEU A 290 -5.60 -2.22 11.32
N SER A 291 -6.03 -1.19 12.08
CA SER A 291 -5.89 -1.18 13.54
C SER A 291 -6.61 -2.37 14.18
N VAL A 292 -7.82 -2.71 13.72
CA VAL A 292 -8.54 -3.92 14.18
C VAL A 292 -7.80 -5.20 13.80
N SER A 293 -7.25 -5.28 12.58
CA SER A 293 -6.42 -6.42 12.17
C SER A 293 -5.15 -6.56 13.06
N ASN A 294 -4.54 -5.43 13.43
CA ASN A 294 -3.38 -5.39 14.32
C ASN A 294 -3.73 -5.67 15.79
N MET A 295 -4.97 -5.41 16.22
CA MET A 295 -5.47 -5.80 17.56
C MET A 295 -5.34 -7.31 17.77
N PHE A 296 -5.65 -8.13 16.77
CA PHE A 296 -5.54 -9.59 16.89
C PHE A 296 -4.10 -10.05 17.17
N VAL A 297 -3.13 -9.44 16.47
CA VAL A 297 -1.70 -9.69 16.71
C VAL A 297 -1.28 -9.18 18.09
N SER A 298 -1.75 -7.99 18.46
CA SER A 298 -1.43 -7.34 19.73
C SER A 298 -1.92 -8.15 20.93
N TYR A 299 -3.13 -8.72 20.81
CA TYR A 299 -3.71 -9.62 21.79
C TYR A 299 -2.90 -10.93 21.91
N ALA A 300 -2.50 -11.51 20.79
CA ALA A 300 -1.67 -12.71 20.76
C ALA A 300 -0.34 -12.49 21.49
N LEU A 301 0.37 -11.42 21.11
CA LEU A 301 1.71 -11.08 21.61
C LEU A 301 1.72 -10.36 22.96
N ASN A 302 0.55 -10.02 23.51
CA ASN A 302 0.41 -9.17 24.68
C ASN A 302 1.18 -7.85 24.57
N SER A 303 1.09 -7.21 23.40
CA SER A 303 1.80 -5.97 23.07
C SER A 303 0.83 -4.83 22.83
N LYS A 304 1.10 -3.65 23.39
CA LYS A 304 0.28 -2.45 23.16
C LYS A 304 0.48 -1.86 21.76
N LEU A 305 -0.58 -1.30 21.19
CA LEU A 305 -0.52 -0.40 20.03
C LEU A 305 -0.12 1.01 20.46
N PHE A 306 0.17 1.85 19.47
CA PHE A 306 0.39 3.29 19.67
C PHE A 306 -0.81 3.97 20.33
N ASP A 307 -0.59 4.59 21.49
CA ASP A 307 -1.56 5.33 22.29
C ASP A 307 -1.11 6.75 22.73
N ASP A 308 0.10 7.18 22.37
CA ASP A 308 0.66 8.51 22.66
C ASP A 308 0.07 9.61 21.73
N PHE A 309 -1.25 9.72 21.65
CA PHE A 309 -1.93 10.68 20.76
C PHE A 309 -1.75 12.14 21.17
N GLU A 310 -1.27 12.41 22.38
CA GLU A 310 -0.93 13.76 22.84
C GLU A 310 0.37 14.28 22.19
N GLU A 311 1.20 13.39 21.67
CA GLU A 311 2.50 13.70 21.05
C GLU A 311 2.48 13.56 19.53
N VAL A 312 1.30 13.66 18.89
CA VAL A 312 1.19 13.55 17.43
C VAL A 312 2.10 14.58 16.74
N ASP A 313 2.17 15.82 17.25
CA ASP A 313 3.01 16.85 16.65
C ASP A 313 4.50 16.54 16.77
N GLU A 314 4.95 15.98 17.90
CA GLU A 314 6.33 15.51 18.08
C GLU A 314 6.65 14.36 17.11
N PHE A 315 5.75 13.40 16.98
CA PHE A 315 5.88 12.30 16.03
C PHE A 315 5.99 12.80 14.58
N ILE A 316 5.16 13.76 14.18
CA ILE A 316 5.22 14.35 12.83
C ILE A 316 6.54 15.12 12.62
N ALA A 317 6.98 15.89 13.61
CA ALA A 317 8.27 16.60 13.56
C ALA A 317 9.46 15.63 13.44
N PHE A 318 9.44 14.54 14.21
CA PHE A 318 10.41 13.45 14.13
C PHE A 318 10.49 12.87 12.71
N LEU A 319 9.34 12.56 12.10
CA LEU A 319 9.30 12.05 10.72
C LEU A 319 9.83 13.07 9.71
N SER A 320 9.46 14.34 9.84
CA SER A 320 9.92 15.42 8.96
C SER A 320 11.44 15.59 9.00
N GLN A 321 12.06 15.51 10.19
CA GLN A 321 13.51 15.55 10.34
C GLN A 321 14.20 14.37 9.62
N LYS A 322 13.58 13.19 9.64
CA LYS A 322 14.12 12.00 8.96
C LYS A 322 13.96 12.10 7.45
N VAL A 323 12.87 12.69 6.96
CA VAL A 323 12.67 13.00 5.54
C VAL A 323 13.74 13.97 5.03
N ASP A 324 14.08 15.01 5.79
CA ASP A 324 15.14 15.96 5.43
C ASP A 324 16.49 15.29 5.18
N LYS A 325 16.84 14.32 6.03
CA LYS A 325 18.09 13.56 5.89
C LYS A 325 18.14 12.72 4.61
N ILE A 326 16.99 12.28 4.11
CA ILE A 326 16.88 11.50 2.87
C ILE A 326 16.96 12.42 1.64
N GLY A 327 16.33 13.60 1.69
CA GLY A 327 16.55 14.71 0.75
C GLY A 327 15.96 14.56 -0.67
N PHE A 328 15.16 13.53 -0.93
CA PHE A 328 14.49 13.33 -2.23
C PHE A 328 13.03 12.84 -2.14
N ILE A 329 12.42 12.96 -0.94
CA ILE A 329 11.05 12.49 -0.65
C ILE A 329 10.24 13.53 0.14
N ASP A 330 10.45 14.83 -0.09
CA ASP A 330 9.81 15.93 0.66
C ASP A 330 8.27 15.92 0.61
N GLU A 331 7.65 15.27 -0.39
CA GLU A 331 6.20 15.01 -0.47
C GLU A 331 5.68 14.41 0.83
N LEU A 332 6.49 13.57 1.50
CA LEU A 332 6.12 12.95 2.77
C LEU A 332 5.84 13.96 3.88
N LYS A 333 6.55 15.08 3.96
CA LYS A 333 6.30 16.10 5.00
C LYS A 333 4.88 16.64 4.90
N SER A 334 4.53 17.12 3.72
CA SER A 334 3.17 17.61 3.43
C SER A 334 2.12 16.52 3.61
N PHE A 335 2.46 15.27 3.27
CA PHE A 335 1.57 14.14 3.49
C PHE A 335 1.36 13.86 4.99
N PHE A 336 2.41 13.95 5.81
CA PHE A 336 2.32 13.76 7.24
C PHE A 336 1.48 14.86 7.91
N GLU A 337 1.81 16.12 7.65
CA GLU A 337 1.09 17.29 8.19
C GLU A 337 -0.38 17.31 7.77
N ILE A 338 -0.70 17.02 6.50
CA ILE A 338 -2.09 17.14 6.02
C ILE A 338 -2.90 15.88 6.28
N SER A 339 -2.31 14.70 6.05
CA SER A 339 -3.06 13.44 6.02
C SER A 339 -2.86 12.60 7.27
N LEU A 340 -1.61 12.37 7.69
CA LEU A 340 -1.35 11.53 8.85
C LEU A 340 -1.84 12.20 10.14
N GLN A 341 -1.49 13.48 10.34
CA GLN A 341 -1.95 14.26 11.49
C GLN A 341 -3.49 14.27 11.56
N LYS A 342 -4.18 14.49 10.43
CA LYS A 342 -5.65 14.41 10.38
C LYS A 342 -6.21 13.04 10.74
N ILE A 343 -5.54 11.94 10.36
CA ILE A 343 -5.95 10.58 10.73
C ILE A 343 -5.74 10.35 12.23
N LEU A 344 -4.60 10.76 12.78
CA LEU A 344 -4.25 10.52 14.19
C LEU A 344 -5.05 11.40 15.15
N ASN A 345 -5.44 12.60 14.72
CA ASN A 345 -6.29 13.50 15.50
C ASN A 345 -7.80 13.20 15.35
N GLU A 346 -8.18 12.17 14.60
CA GLU A 346 -9.59 11.75 14.53
C GLU A 346 -9.99 11.13 15.88
N PRO A 347 -10.99 11.69 16.61
CA PRO A 347 -11.45 11.14 17.88
C PRO A 347 -11.73 9.63 17.86
N LEU A 348 -12.31 9.09 16.78
CA LEU A 348 -12.60 7.67 16.65
C LEU A 348 -11.32 6.83 16.56
N VAL A 349 -10.26 7.33 15.94
CA VAL A 349 -8.96 6.63 15.87
C VAL A 349 -8.31 6.58 17.25
N VAL A 350 -8.32 7.70 17.99
CA VAL A 350 -7.80 7.78 19.36
C VAL A 350 -8.55 6.81 20.27
N LYS A 351 -9.89 6.82 20.23
CA LYS A 351 -10.75 5.92 21.00
C LYS A 351 -10.48 4.45 20.65
N LEU A 352 -10.40 4.14 19.36
CA LEU A 352 -10.13 2.79 18.86
C LEU A 352 -8.83 2.23 19.44
N HIS A 353 -7.73 2.96 19.34
CA HIS A 353 -6.43 2.50 19.84
C HIS A 353 -6.40 2.36 21.38
N LYS A 354 -6.96 3.32 22.12
CA LYS A 354 -7.08 3.22 23.58
C LYS A 354 -7.88 1.98 24.01
N ASN A 355 -8.99 1.71 23.33
CA ASN A 355 -9.83 0.54 23.64
C ASN A 355 -9.16 -0.78 23.22
N ILE A 356 -8.39 -0.80 22.12
CA ILE A 356 -7.55 -1.95 21.78
C ILE A 356 -6.55 -2.25 22.91
N ASN A 357 -5.84 -1.23 23.42
CA ASN A 357 -4.88 -1.44 24.51
C ASN A 357 -5.55 -1.96 25.79
N LYS A 358 -6.75 -1.46 26.13
CA LYS A 358 -7.55 -2.00 27.25
C LYS A 358 -7.94 -3.47 27.05
N ILE A 359 -8.26 -3.88 25.82
CA ILE A 359 -8.57 -5.29 25.52
C ILE A 359 -7.34 -6.17 25.72
N VAL A 360 -6.17 -5.71 25.27
CA VAL A 360 -4.89 -6.41 25.49
C VAL A 360 -4.58 -6.52 26.98
N GLU A 361 -4.76 -5.46 27.76
CA GLU A 361 -4.58 -5.47 29.22
C GLU A 361 -5.57 -6.42 29.92
N ASN A 362 -6.81 -6.51 29.44
CA ASN A 362 -7.87 -7.36 30.00
C ASN A 362 -7.86 -8.79 29.45
N LYS A 363 -6.79 -9.22 28.77
CA LYS A 363 -6.70 -10.54 28.15
C LYS A 363 -7.08 -11.68 29.08
N GLU A 364 -6.56 -11.70 30.30
CA GLU A 364 -6.85 -12.76 31.28
C GLU A 364 -8.34 -12.85 31.62
N LYS A 365 -9.01 -11.70 31.76
CA LYS A 365 -10.44 -11.64 32.03
C LYS A 365 -11.27 -12.20 30.87
N ILE A 366 -10.89 -11.89 29.63
CA ILE A 366 -11.57 -12.38 28.43
C ILE A 366 -11.41 -13.91 28.31
N GLU A 367 -10.20 -14.43 28.52
CA GLU A 367 -9.97 -15.88 28.49
C GLU A 367 -10.69 -16.59 29.65
N THR A 368 -10.72 -15.98 30.85
CA THR A 368 -11.43 -16.54 32.01
C THR A 368 -12.92 -16.66 31.73
N LEU A 369 -13.53 -15.61 31.15
CA LEU A 369 -14.94 -15.60 30.78
C LEU A 369 -15.30 -16.78 29.85
N TYR A 370 -14.43 -17.07 28.88
CA TYR A 370 -14.58 -18.25 28.03
C TYR A 370 -14.47 -19.55 28.85
N THR A 371 -13.43 -19.69 29.67
CA THR A 371 -13.18 -20.95 30.41
C THR A 371 -14.28 -21.29 31.42
N GLU A 372 -14.93 -20.28 32.01
CA GLU A 372 -16.07 -20.41 32.91
C GLU A 372 -17.38 -20.73 32.17
N SER A 373 -17.50 -20.28 30.91
CA SER A 373 -18.72 -20.44 30.12
C SER A 373 -18.73 -21.69 29.24
N SER A 374 -17.58 -22.36 29.09
CA SER A 374 -17.45 -23.59 28.30
C SER A 374 -17.23 -24.81 29.21
N THR A 375 -18.03 -25.84 28.99
CA THR A 375 -17.89 -27.17 29.62
C THR A 375 -17.17 -28.18 28.74
N ALA A 376 -16.59 -27.75 27.60
CA ALA A 376 -15.84 -28.64 26.72
C ALA A 376 -14.61 -29.26 27.44
N ASP A 377 -14.32 -30.53 27.13
CA ASP A 377 -13.19 -31.25 27.71
C ASP A 377 -11.83 -30.67 27.27
N GLU A 378 -11.73 -30.25 26.01
CA GLU A 378 -10.51 -29.66 25.42
C GLU A 378 -10.61 -28.12 25.29
N LYS A 379 -10.45 -27.40 26.40
CA LYS A 379 -10.40 -25.93 26.37
C LYS A 379 -9.00 -25.44 25.96
N ASN A 380 -8.85 -24.99 24.72
CA ASN A 380 -7.60 -24.43 24.23
C ASN A 380 -7.64 -22.89 24.16
N ILE A 381 -7.02 -22.22 25.15
CA ILE A 381 -6.86 -20.75 25.16
C ILE A 381 -5.68 -20.27 24.30
N ARG A 382 -4.76 -21.17 23.93
CA ARG A 382 -3.60 -20.85 23.10
C ARG A 382 -3.96 -20.80 21.61
N GLY A 383 -5.01 -21.50 21.19
CA GLY A 383 -5.51 -21.55 19.82
C GLY A 383 -6.23 -20.28 19.37
N LEU A 384 -6.57 -20.21 18.08
CA LEU A 384 -7.48 -19.20 17.53
C LEU A 384 -8.97 -19.54 17.74
N LYS A 385 -9.29 -20.81 17.98
CA LYS A 385 -10.66 -21.27 18.21
C LYS A 385 -10.94 -21.47 19.70
N ARG A 386 -12.18 -21.18 20.09
CA ARG A 386 -12.74 -21.39 21.42
C ARG A 386 -13.86 -22.42 21.28
N LEU A 387 -13.67 -23.60 21.85
CA LEU A 387 -14.59 -24.74 21.73
C LEU A 387 -15.59 -24.75 22.90
N PHE A 388 -16.85 -25.06 22.60
CA PHE A 388 -17.94 -25.28 23.53
C PHE A 388 -18.42 -26.74 23.42
N SER A 389 -19.03 -27.26 24.49
CA SER A 389 -19.53 -28.64 24.52
C SER A 389 -20.66 -28.87 23.52
N SER A 390 -21.44 -27.81 23.23
CA SER A 390 -22.56 -27.84 22.30
C SER A 390 -22.82 -26.48 21.65
N GLU A 391 -23.57 -26.48 20.55
CA GLU A 391 -24.08 -25.26 19.90
C GLU A 391 -24.94 -24.41 20.84
N GLN A 392 -25.75 -25.05 21.69
CA GLN A 392 -26.58 -24.36 22.67
C GLN A 392 -25.74 -23.60 23.71
N GLU A 393 -24.62 -24.17 24.13
CA GLU A 393 -23.72 -23.52 25.09
C GLU A 393 -23.05 -22.29 24.47
N LEU A 394 -22.58 -22.39 23.22
CA LEU A 394 -22.07 -21.23 22.46
C LEU A 394 -23.15 -20.13 22.35
N HIS A 395 -24.38 -20.49 21.96
CA HIS A 395 -25.46 -19.51 21.83
C HIS A 395 -25.80 -18.84 23.17
N ASN A 396 -25.78 -19.59 24.27
CA ASN A 396 -25.97 -19.05 25.61
C ASN A 396 -24.85 -18.05 25.98
N PHE A 397 -23.60 -18.38 25.66
CA PHE A 397 -22.46 -17.49 25.86
C PHE A 397 -22.62 -16.17 25.09
N GLU A 398 -22.93 -16.26 23.78
CA GLU A 398 -23.14 -15.09 22.91
C GLU A 398 -24.28 -14.22 23.43
N ASN A 399 -25.44 -14.81 23.73
CA ASN A 399 -26.61 -14.06 24.18
C ASN A 399 -26.39 -13.40 25.54
N LYS A 400 -25.71 -14.09 26.46
CA LYS A 400 -25.47 -13.60 27.81
C LYS A 400 -24.46 -12.45 27.84
N HIS A 401 -23.43 -12.51 26.98
CA HIS A 401 -22.28 -11.61 27.08
C HIS A 401 -22.15 -10.57 25.96
N TYR A 402 -22.72 -10.85 24.77
CA TYR A 402 -22.45 -10.08 23.55
C TYR A 402 -23.68 -9.80 22.65
N LEU A 403 -24.92 -10.08 23.09
CA LEU A 403 -26.11 -9.91 22.25
C LEU A 403 -26.25 -8.50 21.66
N LYS A 404 -25.97 -7.47 22.46
CA LYS A 404 -26.07 -6.07 22.02
C LYS A 404 -25.00 -5.76 20.97
N GLU A 405 -23.77 -6.17 21.22
CA GLU A 405 -22.61 -5.95 20.38
C GLU A 405 -22.76 -6.61 19.01
N ILE A 406 -23.31 -7.83 18.99
CA ILE A 406 -23.65 -8.56 17.75
C ILE A 406 -24.66 -7.75 16.92
N GLN A 407 -25.71 -7.23 17.54
CA GLN A 407 -26.74 -6.42 16.86
C GLN A 407 -26.20 -5.07 16.37
N SER A 408 -25.24 -4.50 17.11
CA SER A 408 -24.58 -3.23 16.81
C SER A 408 -23.46 -3.33 15.77
N LEU A 409 -23.01 -4.53 15.39
CA LEU A 409 -21.88 -4.73 14.48
C LEU A 409 -22.03 -3.98 13.15
N LYS A 410 -23.26 -3.86 12.64
CA LYS A 410 -23.61 -3.11 11.42
C LYS A 410 -23.27 -1.62 11.50
N ASN A 411 -23.21 -1.05 12.70
CA ASN A 411 -22.91 0.37 12.92
C ASN A 411 -21.41 0.68 12.70
N PHE A 412 -20.54 -0.34 12.79
CA PHE A 412 -19.09 -0.21 12.68
C PHE A 412 -18.56 -0.78 11.36
N ASN A 413 -18.68 -0.01 10.28
CA ASN A 413 -18.29 -0.40 8.91
C ASN A 413 -16.83 -0.89 8.74
N PHE A 414 -15.91 -0.52 9.64
CA PHE A 414 -14.52 -0.95 9.62
C PHE A 414 -14.28 -2.29 10.35
N ILE A 415 -15.21 -2.68 11.25
CA ILE A 415 -15.26 -3.94 11.99
C ILE A 415 -16.06 -4.98 11.19
N ASN A 416 -17.24 -4.61 10.67
CA ASN A 416 -18.06 -5.46 9.79
C ASN A 416 -17.40 -5.79 8.42
N ALA A 417 -16.12 -5.44 8.25
CA ALA A 417 -15.34 -5.88 7.11
C ALA A 417 -14.81 -7.31 7.27
N PHE A 418 -14.65 -7.80 8.50
CA PHE A 418 -14.12 -9.13 8.79
C PHE A 418 -15.24 -10.17 8.77
N CYS A 419 -14.91 -11.36 8.28
CA CYS A 419 -15.83 -12.50 8.25
C CYS A 419 -15.13 -13.70 8.89
N PHE A 420 -15.84 -14.42 9.74
CA PHE A 420 -15.34 -15.60 10.45
C PHE A 420 -16.16 -16.82 10.06
N GLU A 421 -15.45 -17.91 9.77
CA GLU A 421 -16.02 -19.24 9.50
C GLU A 421 -16.00 -20.05 10.80
N ASN A 422 -17.07 -19.94 11.58
CA ASN A 422 -17.28 -20.68 12.82
C ASN A 422 -17.87 -22.07 12.54
N THR A 423 -17.64 -23.03 13.44
CA THR A 423 -18.34 -24.32 13.42
C THR A 423 -19.49 -24.29 14.44
N GLN A 424 -20.40 -25.27 14.38
CA GLN A 424 -21.61 -25.28 15.22
C GLN A 424 -21.35 -25.06 16.73
N ASN A 425 -20.22 -25.52 17.26
CA ASN A 425 -19.86 -25.39 18.67
C ASN A 425 -18.51 -24.68 18.91
N SER A 426 -18.00 -23.91 17.95
CA SER A 426 -16.75 -23.16 18.15
C SER A 426 -16.80 -21.76 17.55
N ILE A 427 -16.12 -20.84 18.21
CA ILE A 427 -16.00 -19.44 17.78
C ILE A 427 -14.53 -19.05 17.65
N ASP A 428 -14.23 -18.21 16.67
CA ASP A 428 -12.92 -17.58 16.55
C ASP A 428 -12.74 -16.49 17.61
N ILE A 429 -11.63 -16.54 18.38
CA ILE A 429 -11.34 -15.53 19.41
C ILE A 429 -11.31 -14.12 18.84
N ARG A 430 -10.92 -13.93 17.58
CA ARG A 430 -10.89 -12.62 16.93
C ARG A 430 -12.27 -12.00 16.79
N GLU A 431 -13.31 -12.82 16.68
CA GLU A 431 -14.70 -12.36 16.67
C GLU A 431 -15.13 -11.87 18.06
N ILE A 432 -14.78 -12.61 19.12
CA ILE A 432 -14.98 -12.18 20.51
C ILE A 432 -14.26 -10.84 20.75
N LEU A 433 -13.01 -10.68 20.29
CA LEU A 433 -12.26 -9.42 20.42
C LEU A 433 -12.93 -8.26 19.67
N MET A 434 -13.60 -8.52 18.55
CA MET A 434 -14.38 -7.50 17.86
C MET A 434 -15.61 -7.07 18.67
N TRP A 435 -16.30 -8.01 19.33
CA TRP A 435 -17.41 -7.68 20.22
C TRP A 435 -16.95 -6.91 21.46
N GLU A 436 -15.85 -7.33 22.10
CA GLU A 436 -15.22 -6.57 23.19
C GLU A 436 -14.84 -5.14 22.77
N LEU A 437 -14.39 -4.97 21.54
CA LEU A 437 -14.09 -3.65 21.00
C LEU A 437 -15.34 -2.80 20.81
N ILE A 438 -16.42 -3.36 20.27
CA ILE A 438 -17.72 -2.67 20.13
C ILE A 438 -18.24 -2.24 21.50
N LYS A 439 -18.27 -3.18 22.46
CA LYS A 439 -18.68 -2.94 23.85
C LYS A 439 -17.96 -1.76 24.47
N ASN A 440 -16.62 -1.74 24.37
CA ASN A 440 -15.81 -0.66 24.91
C ASN A 440 -16.01 0.67 24.19
N MET A 441 -16.37 0.65 22.90
CA MET A 441 -16.67 1.87 22.14
C MET A 441 -18.05 2.44 22.48
N GLU A 442 -19.08 1.61 22.67
CA GLU A 442 -20.44 2.04 23.01
C GLU A 442 -20.55 2.64 24.42
N VAL A 443 -19.91 2.01 25.42
CA VAL A 443 -19.84 2.54 26.79
C VAL A 443 -19.23 3.95 26.81
N SER A 444 -18.33 4.25 25.89
CA SER A 444 -17.72 5.58 25.74
C SER A 444 -18.50 6.54 24.82
N TYR A 445 -19.56 6.08 24.15
CA TYR A 445 -20.44 6.89 23.30
C TYR A 445 -21.65 7.42 24.07
N GLU A 446 -22.13 6.69 25.08
CA GLU A 446 -23.21 7.15 25.99
C GLU A 446 -22.76 8.25 26.97
N ASN A 447 -21.44 8.46 27.10
CA ASN A 447 -20.84 9.46 27.99
C ASN A 447 -20.38 10.74 27.26
N GLN A 448 -20.90 11.00 26.05
CA GLN A 448 -20.73 12.24 25.27
C GLN A 448 -22.10 12.76 24.85
#